data_AF-E3M948-F1
#
_entry.id   AF-E3M948-F1
#
_cell.length_a   1.000
_cell.length_b   1.000
_cell.length_c   1.000
_cell.angle_alpha   90.00
_cell.angle_beta   90.00
_cell.angle_gamma   90.00
#
_symmetry.space_group_name_H-M   'P 1'
#
loop_
_entity.id
_entity.type
_entity.pdbx_description
1 polymer ?
#
loop_
_entity_poly.entity_id
_entity_poly.type
_entity_poly.pdbx_seq_one_letter_code
_entity_poly.pdbx_strand_id
1 'polypeptide(L)'
;MEHFPAVCCFGGEPFLDFHTNSSIDPTDWSADLVKDPINTTDLLPSLSRSLTQLGIDITSQCKIFNITFNDLADQTLFDTYKASFWCRCPIGHFGQSCELQESTLPISLPLVSQDPLSSPPDPMVMLLVIAAVVLALMAVLAMCHKGRYSLQK
;
A
#
# COMPACT_ATOMS: atom_id res chain seq x y z
N MET A 1 11.14 16.24 -23.82
CA MET A 1 10.35 15.98 -22.60
C MET A 1 9.62 14.69 -22.84
N GLU A 2 9.78 13.73 -21.94
CA GLU A 2 9.06 12.45 -22.04
C GLU A 2 7.64 12.60 -21.52
N HIS A 3 6.77 11.75 -22.05
CA HIS A 3 5.35 11.74 -21.78
C HIS A 3 5.00 10.43 -21.10
N PHE A 4 4.43 10.50 -19.90
CA PHE A 4 4.08 9.31 -19.12
C PHE A 4 2.56 9.17 -19.08
N PRO A 5 1.99 8.12 -19.69
CA PRO A 5 0.56 7.94 -19.69
C PRO A 5 0.08 7.37 -18.35
N ALA A 6 -0.94 8.01 -17.77
CA ALA A 6 -1.62 7.57 -16.56
C ALA A 6 -3.12 7.38 -16.85
N VAL A 7 -3.74 6.36 -16.26
CA VAL A 7 -5.17 6.06 -16.46
C VAL A 7 -5.86 6.10 -15.10
N CYS A 8 -6.87 6.98 -14.96
CA CYS A 8 -7.69 7.03 -13.76
C CYS A 8 -9.17 6.87 -14.11
N CYS A 9 -9.85 5.98 -13.41
CA CYS A 9 -11.24 5.62 -13.63
C CYS A 9 -12.16 6.26 -12.57
N PHE A 10 -13.45 6.31 -12.89
CA PHE A 10 -14.54 6.78 -12.01
C PHE A 10 -14.35 8.20 -11.45
N GLY A 11 -13.61 9.05 -12.17
CA GLY A 11 -13.33 10.42 -11.74
C GLY A 11 -12.12 10.57 -10.82
N GLY A 12 -11.27 9.54 -10.70
CA GLY A 12 -9.98 9.66 -10.02
C GLY A 12 -9.03 10.64 -10.70
N GLU A 13 -8.12 11.22 -9.91
CA GLU A 13 -7.14 12.20 -10.37
C GLU A 13 -5.71 11.68 -10.16
N PRO A 14 -4.79 11.86 -11.12
CA PRO A 14 -3.44 11.35 -10.99
C PRO A 14 -2.66 12.11 -9.92
N PHE A 15 -1.74 11.42 -9.25
CA PHE A 15 -0.73 12.01 -8.38
C PHE A 15 0.57 11.21 -8.45
N LEU A 16 1.66 11.86 -8.04
CA LEU A 16 2.98 11.26 -7.99
C LEU A 16 3.21 10.61 -6.63
N ASP A 17 3.64 9.35 -6.62
CA ASP A 17 4.04 8.64 -5.40
C ASP A 17 5.52 8.28 -5.45
N PHE A 18 6.26 8.77 -4.46
CA PHE A 18 7.69 8.52 -4.28
C PHE A 18 8.00 7.34 -3.35
N HIS A 19 6.97 6.66 -2.80
CA HIS A 19 7.02 5.45 -1.93
C HIS A 19 7.88 5.57 -0.65
N THR A 20 9.15 5.92 -0.81
CA THR A 20 10.20 6.00 0.20
C THR A 20 10.38 7.40 0.78
N ASN A 21 9.95 8.45 0.09
CA ASN A 21 10.15 9.82 0.54
C ASN A 21 9.01 10.75 0.12
N SER A 22 7.94 10.76 0.91
CA SER A 22 6.79 11.65 0.71
C SER A 22 7.10 13.14 0.91
N SER A 23 8.31 13.49 1.36
CA SER A 23 8.76 14.88 1.42
C SER A 23 9.21 15.43 0.06
N ILE A 24 9.40 14.56 -0.94
CA ILE A 24 9.73 14.95 -2.31
C ILE A 24 8.42 14.98 -3.08
N ASP A 25 7.97 16.18 -3.44
CA ASP A 25 6.85 16.40 -4.34
C ASP A 25 7.31 17.43 -5.38
N PRO A 26 7.63 17.03 -6.62
CA PRO A 26 7.94 17.99 -7.66
C PRO A 26 6.67 18.78 -7.92
N THR A 27 6.77 20.10 -7.81
CA THR A 27 5.61 20.98 -8.01
C THR A 27 5.34 21.25 -9.48
N ASP A 28 6.27 20.92 -10.37
CA ASP A 28 6.30 21.37 -11.76
C ASP A 28 6.04 20.24 -12.78
N TRP A 29 5.06 19.39 -12.47
CA TRP A 29 4.47 18.47 -13.45
C TRP A 29 3.03 18.87 -13.80
N SER A 30 2.55 18.42 -14.95
CA SER A 30 1.19 18.64 -15.39
C SER A 30 0.55 17.36 -15.91
N ALA A 31 -0.77 17.24 -15.75
CA ALA A 31 -1.57 16.13 -16.23
C ALA A 31 -2.58 16.61 -17.26
N ASP A 32 -2.23 16.50 -18.53
CA ASP A 32 -3.11 16.91 -19.61
C ASP A 32 -4.08 15.78 -19.98
N LEU A 33 -5.38 16.09 -20.01
CA LEU A 33 -6.39 15.14 -20.42
C LEU A 33 -6.26 14.83 -21.92
N VAL A 34 -6.09 13.56 -22.26
CA VAL A 34 -6.10 13.08 -23.64
C VAL A 34 -7.54 13.06 -24.14
N LYS A 35 -7.86 13.91 -25.12
CA LYS A 35 -9.22 14.10 -25.64
C LYS A 35 -9.68 12.98 -26.58
N ASP A 36 -8.74 12.24 -27.18
CA ASP A 36 -9.00 11.16 -28.13
C ASP A 36 -8.38 9.82 -27.64
N PRO A 37 -9.16 8.97 -26.95
CA PRO A 37 -8.67 7.71 -26.39
C PRO A 37 -8.34 6.64 -27.44
N ILE A 38 -8.73 6.85 -28.70
CA ILE A 38 -8.69 5.86 -29.79
C ILE A 38 -7.25 5.46 -30.15
N ASN A 39 -6.27 6.36 -29.97
CA ASN A 39 -4.85 6.06 -30.21
C ASN A 39 -4.11 5.59 -28.96
N THR A 40 -4.75 5.63 -27.78
CA THR A 40 -4.10 5.35 -26.49
C THR A 40 -4.27 3.90 -26.04
N THR A 41 -5.21 3.15 -26.62
CA THR A 41 -5.31 1.69 -26.45
C THR A 41 -4.04 0.95 -26.87
N ASP A 42 -3.27 1.51 -27.81
CA ASP A 42 -1.97 0.98 -28.24
C ASP A 42 -0.82 1.36 -27.28
N LEU A 43 -0.98 2.41 -26.48
CA LEU A 43 0.05 2.90 -25.55
C LEU A 43 0.07 2.13 -24.23
N LEU A 44 -1.04 1.49 -23.85
CA LEU A 44 -1.16 0.69 -22.63
C LEU A 44 -1.95 -0.62 -22.84
N PRO A 45 -1.44 -1.55 -23.66
CA PRO A 45 -2.13 -2.81 -23.96
C PRO A 45 -2.26 -3.75 -22.74
N SER A 46 -1.39 -3.60 -21.73
CA SER A 46 -1.45 -4.39 -20.50
C SER A 46 -2.54 -3.89 -19.55
N LEU A 47 -2.57 -2.58 -19.30
CA LEU A 47 -3.56 -1.93 -18.46
C LEU A 47 -4.94 -1.99 -19.10
N SER A 48 -5.05 -1.83 -20.42
CA SER A 48 -6.33 -1.95 -21.12
C SER A 48 -6.93 -3.35 -20.99
N ARG A 49 -6.10 -4.41 -21.12
CA ARG A 49 -6.54 -5.80 -20.92
C ARG A 49 -7.00 -6.06 -19.49
N SER A 50 -6.27 -5.54 -18.50
CA SER A 50 -6.62 -5.69 -17.08
C SER A 50 -7.95 -5.02 -16.74
N LEU A 51 -8.16 -3.78 -17.22
CA LEU A 51 -9.40 -3.04 -17.01
C LEU A 51 -10.59 -3.70 -17.73
N THR A 52 -10.38 -4.15 -18.97
CA THR A 52 -11.42 -4.86 -19.73
C THR A 52 -11.81 -6.17 -19.06
N GLN A 53 -10.85 -6.89 -18.46
CA GLN A 53 -11.12 -8.12 -17.71
C GLN A 53 -11.96 -7.87 -16.44
N LEU A 54 -11.86 -6.67 -15.86
CA LEU A 54 -12.73 -6.21 -14.77
C LEU A 54 -14.08 -5.68 -15.25
N GLY A 55 -14.36 -5.73 -16.56
CA GLY A 55 -15.60 -5.21 -17.16
C GLY A 55 -15.67 -3.69 -17.24
N ILE A 56 -14.54 -3.00 -17.10
CA ILE A 56 -14.47 -1.54 -17.15
C ILE A 56 -14.24 -1.09 -18.57
N ASP A 57 -15.16 -0.25 -19.04
CA ASP A 57 -15.03 0.43 -20.32
C ASP A 57 -14.18 1.69 -20.14
N ILE A 58 -12.93 1.64 -20.62
CA ILE A 58 -11.95 2.72 -20.52
C ILE A 58 -12.49 4.01 -21.17
N THR A 59 -13.30 3.90 -22.22
CA THR A 59 -13.75 5.06 -22.99
C THR A 59 -14.82 5.87 -22.28
N SER A 60 -15.63 5.23 -21.44
CA SER A 60 -16.76 5.87 -20.76
C SER A 60 -16.52 6.06 -19.26
N GLN A 61 -15.72 5.20 -18.63
CA GLN A 61 -15.49 5.21 -17.19
C GLN A 61 -14.11 5.70 -16.79
N CYS A 62 -13.16 5.84 -17.73
CA CYS A 62 -11.80 6.26 -17.43
C CYS A 62 -11.36 7.48 -18.22
N LYS A 63 -10.39 8.20 -17.64
CA LYS A 63 -9.71 9.33 -18.24
C LYS A 63 -8.25 8.97 -18.36
N ILE A 64 -7.67 9.29 -19.52
CA ILE A 64 -6.25 9.10 -19.78
C ILE A 64 -5.57 10.45 -19.67
N PHE A 65 -4.57 10.52 -18.81
CA PHE A 65 -3.77 11.70 -18.58
C PHE A 65 -2.40 11.50 -19.20
N ASN A 66 -1.92 12.53 -19.86
CA ASN A 66 -0.57 12.61 -20.35
C ASN A 66 0.24 13.43 -19.36
N ILE A 67 1.10 12.78 -18.59
CA ILE A 67 1.91 13.46 -17.60
C ILE A 67 3.19 13.99 -18.23
N THR A 68 3.49 15.26 -17.95
CA THR A 68 4.72 15.92 -18.38
C THR A 68 5.40 16.62 -17.22
N PHE A 69 6.73 16.61 -17.25
CA PHE A 69 7.57 17.43 -16.36
C PHE A 69 8.03 18.67 -17.11
N ASN A 70 7.93 19.83 -16.47
CA ASN A 70 8.35 21.09 -17.05
C ASN A 70 9.88 21.20 -17.09
N ASP A 71 10.57 20.59 -16.12
CA ASP A 71 12.01 20.66 -15.96
C ASP A 71 12.69 19.28 -15.95
N LEU A 72 13.94 19.24 -16.44
CA LEU A 72 14.77 18.04 -16.44
C LEU A 72 15.11 17.57 -15.01
N ALA A 73 15.18 18.50 -14.05
CA ALA A 73 15.45 18.18 -12.66
C ALA A 73 14.37 17.26 -12.07
N ASP A 74 13.09 17.59 -12.30
CA ASP A 74 11.96 16.80 -11.78
C ASP A 74 11.83 15.45 -12.48
N GLN A 75 12.09 15.41 -13.79
CA GLN A 75 12.18 14.16 -14.51
C GLN A 75 13.30 13.27 -13.93
N THR A 76 14.45 13.86 -13.60
CA THR A 76 15.56 13.13 -12.97
C THR A 76 15.18 12.63 -11.57
N LEU A 77 14.42 13.40 -10.79
CA LEU A 77 13.90 12.96 -9.49
C LEU A 77 12.95 11.77 -9.66
N PHE A 78 12.02 11.84 -10.61
CA PHE A 78 11.11 10.74 -10.92
C PHE A 78 11.87 9.44 -11.21
N ASP A 79 12.88 9.50 -12.08
CA ASP A 79 13.69 8.33 -12.47
C ASP A 79 14.60 7.80 -11.36
N THR A 80 15.17 8.72 -10.58
CA THR A 80 16.10 8.40 -9.47
C THR A 80 15.37 7.68 -8.35
N TYR A 81 14.19 8.18 -7.99
CA TYR A 81 13.39 7.62 -6.90
C TYR A 81 12.44 6.50 -7.35
N LYS A 82 12.43 6.16 -8.64
CA LYS A 82 11.50 5.17 -9.22
C LYS A 82 10.06 5.49 -8.82
N ALA A 83 9.73 6.77 -8.87
CA ALA A 83 8.39 7.24 -8.57
C ALA A 83 7.39 6.66 -9.56
N SER A 84 6.13 6.58 -9.14
CA SER A 84 5.07 5.98 -9.92
C SER A 84 3.81 6.83 -9.86
N PHE A 85 3.00 6.75 -10.91
CA PHE A 85 1.71 7.42 -10.97
C PHE A 85 0.62 6.54 -10.38
N TRP A 86 -0.17 7.16 -9.52
CA TRP A 86 -1.33 6.56 -8.87
C TRP A 86 -2.53 7.50 -9.02
N CYS A 87 -3.73 6.97 -8.83
CA CYS A 87 -4.95 7.76 -8.87
C CYS A 87 -5.52 7.95 -7.47
N ARG A 88 -5.90 9.20 -7.14
CA ARG A 88 -6.69 9.52 -5.96
C ARG A 88 -8.13 9.10 -6.23
N CYS A 89 -8.55 8.01 -5.60
CA CYS A 89 -9.86 7.42 -5.88
C CYS A 89 -10.99 8.09 -5.10
N PRO A 90 -12.17 8.24 -5.71
CA PRO A 90 -13.36 8.67 -5.00
C PRO A 90 -13.80 7.61 -3.99
N ILE A 91 -14.67 8.00 -3.06
CA ILE A 91 -15.19 7.12 -2.00
C ILE A 91 -15.82 5.87 -2.61
N GLY A 92 -15.43 4.69 -2.10
CA GLY A 92 -15.92 3.39 -2.56
C GLY A 92 -15.16 2.78 -3.73
N HIS A 93 -14.12 3.47 -4.25
CA HIS A 93 -13.23 2.97 -5.28
C HIS A 93 -11.78 2.87 -4.78
N PHE A 94 -11.04 1.89 -5.26
CA PHE A 94 -9.63 1.66 -4.93
C PHE A 94 -8.89 0.94 -6.06
N GLY A 95 -7.60 0.70 -5.88
CA GLY A 95 -6.71 0.18 -6.93
C GLY A 95 -5.82 1.27 -7.52
N GLN A 96 -4.94 0.89 -8.45
CA GLN A 96 -3.96 1.84 -9.01
C GLN A 96 -4.64 2.90 -9.89
N SER A 97 -5.70 2.49 -10.61
CA SER A 97 -6.50 3.29 -11.53
C SER A 97 -7.91 3.55 -11.00
N CYS A 98 -8.20 3.25 -9.73
CA CYS A 98 -9.55 3.27 -9.14
C CYS A 98 -10.52 2.26 -9.76
N GLU A 99 -9.98 1.20 -10.34
CA GLU A 99 -10.69 0.17 -11.07
C GLU A 99 -11.46 -0.82 -10.18
N LEU A 100 -11.16 -0.87 -8.88
CA LEU A 100 -11.84 -1.76 -7.96
C LEU A 100 -12.92 -0.98 -7.22
N GLN A 101 -14.09 -1.59 -7.06
CA GLN A 101 -15.17 -1.06 -6.25
C GLN A 101 -15.32 -1.90 -4.99
N GLU A 102 -15.42 -1.24 -3.84
CA GLU A 102 -15.74 -1.93 -2.60
C GLU A 102 -17.22 -2.29 -2.64
N SER A 103 -17.52 -3.55 -2.94
CA SER A 103 -18.88 -4.08 -2.98
C SER A 103 -19.57 -3.74 -1.66
N THR A 104 -20.54 -2.83 -1.71
CA THR A 104 -21.31 -2.37 -0.56
C THR A 104 -22.05 -3.54 0.10
N LEU A 105 -21.47 -4.14 1.14
CA LEU A 105 -22.27 -4.44 2.31
C LEU A 105 -22.64 -3.09 2.95
N PRO A 106 -23.88 -2.87 3.39
CA PRO A 106 -24.27 -1.63 4.04
C PRO A 106 -23.54 -1.51 5.37
N ILE A 107 -22.35 -0.91 5.37
CA ILE A 107 -21.63 -0.57 6.57
C ILE A 107 -22.39 0.61 7.18
N SER A 108 -23.23 0.27 8.16
CA SER A 108 -23.49 1.19 9.26
C SER A 108 -22.11 1.59 9.77
N LEU A 109 -21.65 2.82 9.54
CA LEU A 109 -20.41 3.30 10.14
C LEU A 109 -20.60 3.29 11.67
N PRO A 110 -19.88 2.47 12.46
CA PRO A 110 -19.24 3.06 13.61
C PRO A 110 -18.07 3.88 13.05
N LEU A 111 -18.01 5.13 13.44
CA LEU A 111 -16.79 5.92 13.36
C LEU A 111 -15.74 5.17 14.21
N VAL A 112 -15.00 4.25 13.60
CA VAL A 112 -13.82 3.61 14.21
C VAL A 112 -12.76 4.70 14.26
N SER A 113 -12.82 5.44 15.36
CA SER A 113 -11.69 6.12 15.96
C SER A 113 -10.54 5.13 16.01
N GLN A 114 -9.49 5.42 15.23
CA GLN A 114 -8.10 5.05 15.47
C GLN A 114 -7.92 3.89 16.45
N ASP A 115 -7.76 2.66 15.95
CA ASP A 115 -6.98 1.67 16.67
C ASP A 115 -5.55 2.23 16.81
N PRO A 116 -5.10 2.60 18.03
CA PRO A 116 -3.73 2.99 18.24
C PRO A 116 -2.92 1.72 18.43
N LEU A 117 -1.92 1.53 17.56
CA LEU A 117 -0.77 0.65 17.77
C LEU A 117 -1.10 -0.80 18.16
N SER A 118 -0.82 -1.72 17.23
CA SER A 118 -0.21 -2.98 17.63
C SER A 118 1.09 -2.63 18.36
N SER A 119 0.99 -2.47 19.68
CA SER A 119 2.13 -2.23 20.55
C SER A 119 3.08 -3.42 20.35
N PRO A 120 4.38 -3.21 20.05
CA PRO A 120 5.35 -4.28 20.19
C PRO A 120 5.19 -4.85 21.61
N PRO A 121 5.28 -6.18 21.80
CA PRO A 121 4.97 -6.79 23.09
C PRO A 121 5.75 -6.07 24.18
N ASP A 122 5.02 -5.48 25.14
CA ASP A 122 5.61 -4.69 26.21
C ASP A 122 6.81 -5.45 26.81
N PRO A 123 7.99 -4.84 26.96
CA PRO A 123 9.20 -5.53 27.40
C PRO A 123 9.01 -6.23 28.75
N MET A 124 8.03 -5.79 29.55
CA MET A 124 7.63 -6.45 30.80
C MET A 124 6.95 -7.82 30.57
N VAL A 125 6.14 -7.98 29.52
CA VAL A 125 5.48 -9.26 29.20
C VAL A 125 6.52 -10.28 28.75
N MET A 126 7.48 -9.88 27.91
CA MET A 126 8.59 -10.75 27.52
C MET A 126 9.42 -11.19 28.73
N LEU A 127 9.68 -10.28 29.68
CA LEU A 127 10.42 -10.57 30.91
C LEU A 127 9.67 -11.55 31.83
N LEU A 128 8.34 -11.41 31.93
CA LEU A 128 7.49 -12.34 32.69
C LEU A 128 7.49 -13.75 32.09
N VAL A 129 7.44 -13.87 30.77
CA VAL A 129 7.53 -15.17 30.08
C VAL A 129 8.88 -15.83 30.34
N ILE A 130 9.99 -15.08 30.22
CA ILE A 130 11.34 -15.60 30.50
C ILE A 130 11.45 -16.04 31.97
N ALA A 131 10.98 -15.23 32.92
CA ALA A 131 11.02 -15.55 34.34
C ALA A 131 10.22 -16.83 34.66
N ALA A 132 9.04 -17.00 34.06
CA ALA A 132 8.23 -18.21 34.23
C ALA A 132 8.94 -19.47 33.69
N VAL A 133 9.59 -19.37 32.53
CA VAL A 133 10.36 -20.49 31.96
C VAL A 133 11.56 -20.86 32.83
N VAL A 134 12.30 -19.86 33.34
CA VAL A 134 13.44 -20.10 34.24
C VAL A 134 12.99 -20.75 35.55
N LEU A 135 11.89 -20.28 36.14
CA LEU A 135 11.34 -20.89 37.37
C LEU A 135 10.92 -22.35 37.14
N ALA A 136 10.28 -22.65 36.01
CA ALA A 136 9.91 -24.01 35.66
C ALA A 136 11.14 -24.91 35.51
N LEU A 137 12.20 -24.44 34.83
CA LEU A 137 13.46 -25.18 34.69
C LEU A 137 14.13 -25.41 36.05
N MET A 138 14.17 -24.40 36.93
CA MET A 138 14.75 -24.55 38.27
C MET A 138 13.94 -25.54 39.13
N ALA A 139 12.62 -25.57 39.01
CA ALA A 139 11.78 -26.55 39.70
C ALA A 139 12.06 -27.98 39.21
N VAL A 140 12.20 -28.18 37.89
CA VAL A 140 12.57 -29.48 37.31
C VAL A 140 13.95 -29.92 37.78
N LEU A 141 14.95 -29.04 37.77
CA LEU A 141 16.29 -29.34 38.27
C LEU A 141 16.29 -29.67 39.77
N ALA A 142 15.53 -28.94 40.58
CA ALA A 142 15.39 -29.22 42.01
C ALA A 142 14.73 -30.59 42.26
N MET A 143 13.70 -30.94 41.48
CA MET A 143 13.08 -32.27 41.54
C MET A 143 14.04 -33.38 41.10
N CYS A 144 14.85 -33.16 40.06
CA CYS A 144 15.90 -34.09 39.64
C CYS A 144 17.00 -34.25 40.70
N HIS A 145 17.39 -33.18 41.38
CA HIS A 145 18.37 -33.23 42.47
C HIS A 145 17.82 -33.99 43.69
N LYS A 146 16.58 -33.72 44.09
CA LYS A 146 15.91 -34.42 45.19
C LYS A 146 15.67 -35.91 44.88
N GLY A 147 15.37 -36.23 43.62
CA GLY A 147 15.26 -37.62 43.15
C GLY A 147 16.58 -38.39 43.21
N ARG A 148 17.73 -37.72 43.03
CA ARG A 148 19.06 -38.36 43.19
C ARG A 148 19.48 -38.55 44.65
N TYR A 149 19.09 -37.66 45.57
CA TYR A 149 19.41 -37.84 47.00
C TYR A 149 18.49 -38.83 47.73
N SER A 150 17.31 -39.15 47.18
CA SER A 150 16.41 -40.14 47.78
C SER A 150 16.75 -41.59 47.40
N LEU A 151 17.76 -41.82 46.56
CA LEU A 151 18.22 -43.15 46.15
C LEU A 151 19.56 -43.58 46.78
N GLN A 152 20.09 -42.78 47.73
CA GLN A 152 21.31 -43.10 48.48
C GLN A 152 21.13 -43.04 50.01
N LYS A 153 19.90 -43.21 50.52
CA LYS A 153 19.67 -43.43 51.94
C LYS A 153 18.78 -44.64 52.18
#